data_AF-A0A158JS76-F1
#
_entry.id   AF-A0A158JS76-F1
#
_cell.length_a   1.000
_cell.length_b   1.000
_cell.length_c   1.000
_cell.angle_alpha   90.00
_cell.angle_beta   90.00
_cell.angle_gamma   90.00
#
_symmetry.space_group_name_H-M   'P 1'
#
loop_
_entity.id
_entity.type
_entity.pdbx_description
1 polymer ?
#
loop_
_entity_poly.entity_id
_entity_poly.type
_entity_poly.pdbx_seq_one_letter_code
_entity_poly.pdbx_strand_id
1 'polypeptide(L)'
;MSTTHHEQLRLQAARRANEEDASLWRWFCGLYEEGRIRWRKAAEGWLVSVDHKHLATEMEFDAAIRVARQRYFSGGRQSLSNSSRVLKDEMGPGLAAESRENRRCPD
;
A
#
# COMPACT_ATOMS: atom_id res chain seq x y z
N MET A 1 26.11 24.03 -33.48
CA MET A 1 26.24 23.70 -32.05
C MET A 1 25.02 22.88 -31.65
N SER A 2 25.18 21.57 -31.43
CA SER A 2 24.06 20.62 -31.20
C SER A 2 23.95 20.17 -29.74
N THR A 3 24.51 20.93 -28.80
CA THR A 3 24.53 20.63 -27.36
C THR A 3 23.16 20.83 -26.70
N THR A 4 22.36 21.77 -27.21
CA THR A 4 21.08 22.17 -26.61
C THR A 4 20.03 21.06 -26.56
N HIS A 5 19.94 20.22 -27.61
CA HIS A 5 18.96 19.12 -27.65
C HIS A 5 19.33 17.99 -26.67
N HIS A 6 20.62 17.67 -26.56
CA HIS A 6 21.09 16.63 -25.64
C HIS A 6 20.95 17.08 -24.17
N GLU A 7 21.21 18.36 -23.88
CA GLU A 7 20.97 18.94 -22.55
C GLU A 7 19.48 18.94 -22.19
N GLN A 8 18.60 19.30 -23.13
CA GLN A 8 17.15 19.24 -22.91
C GLN A 8 16.67 17.81 -22.60
N LEU A 9 17.17 16.80 -23.30
CA LEU A 9 16.85 15.40 -23.02
C LEU A 9 17.32 14.96 -21.63
N ARG A 10 18.54 15.35 -21.22
CA ARG A 10 19.06 15.05 -19.88
C ARG A 10 18.25 15.74 -18.77
N LEU A 11 17.85 17.00 -18.99
CA LEU A 11 17.01 17.74 -18.05
C LEU A 11 15.61 17.14 -17.91
N GLN A 12 15.01 16.69 -19.01
CA GLN A 12 13.72 16.00 -18.97
C GLN A 12 13.82 14.65 -18.25
N ALA A 13 14.86 13.86 -18.52
CA ALA A 13 15.10 12.60 -17.82
C ALA A 13 15.31 12.81 -16.32
N ALA A 14 16.11 13.82 -15.93
CA ALA A 14 16.33 14.17 -14.53
C ALA A 14 15.05 14.63 -13.83
N ARG A 15 14.24 15.47 -14.50
CA ARG A 15 12.95 15.92 -13.97
C ARG A 15 12.03 14.74 -13.72
N ARG A 16 11.92 13.83 -14.70
CA ARG A 16 11.06 12.65 -14.59
C ARG A 16 11.50 11.73 -13.45
N ALA A 17 12.80 11.45 -13.33
CA ALA A 17 13.33 10.67 -12.21
C ALA A 17 13.00 11.33 -10.86
N ASN A 18 13.17 12.64 -10.76
CA ASN A 18 12.86 13.38 -9.54
C ASN A 18 11.35 13.37 -9.20
N GLU A 19 10.47 13.46 -10.19
CA GLU A 19 9.02 13.34 -9.99
C GLU A 19 8.61 11.94 -9.52
N GLU A 20 9.22 10.90 -10.08
CA GLU A 20 9.01 9.51 -9.70
C GLU A 20 9.47 9.26 -8.25
N ASP A 21 10.64 9.78 -7.87
CA ASP A 21 11.19 9.70 -6.51
C ASP A 21 10.35 10.52 -5.53
N ALA A 22 9.94 11.74 -5.87
CA ALA A 22 9.07 12.54 -5.02
C ALA A 22 7.72 11.84 -4.75
N SER A 23 7.18 11.14 -5.76
CA SER A 23 5.95 10.35 -5.62
C SER A 23 6.17 9.10 -4.76
N LEU A 24 7.34 8.46 -4.87
CA LEU A 24 7.74 7.34 -4.01
C LEU A 24 7.79 7.76 -2.55
N TRP A 25 8.46 8.88 -2.26
CA TRP A 25 8.61 9.41 -0.91
C TRP A 25 7.29 9.85 -0.30
N ARG A 26 6.39 10.49 -1.07
CA ARG A 26 5.05 10.84 -0.58
C ARG A 26 4.26 9.60 -0.13
N TRP A 27 4.28 8.54 -0.94
CA TRP A 27 3.63 7.27 -0.58
C TRP A 27 4.27 6.63 0.66
N PHE A 28 5.60 6.63 0.74
CA PHE A 28 6.32 6.11 1.89
C PHE A 28 6.00 6.87 3.18
N CYS A 29 6.04 8.21 3.15
CA CYS A 29 5.72 9.04 4.30
C CYS A 29 4.30 8.80 4.79
N GLY A 30 3.31 8.70 3.90
CA GLY A 30 1.93 8.39 4.30
C GLY A 30 1.82 7.06 5.05
N LEU A 31 2.49 6.01 4.56
CA LEU A 31 2.51 4.71 5.25
C LEU A 31 3.31 4.71 6.56
N TYR A 32 4.35 5.55 6.63
CA TYR A 32 5.17 5.73 7.82
C TYR A 32 4.40 6.45 8.92
N GLU A 33 3.69 7.53 8.59
CA GLU A 33 2.84 8.26 9.52
C GLU A 33 1.69 7.39 10.06
N GLU A 34 1.10 6.53 9.23
CA GLU A 34 0.10 5.55 9.66
C GLU A 34 0.70 4.37 10.46
N GLY A 35 2.03 4.22 10.51
CA GLY A 35 2.71 3.11 11.18
C GLY A 35 2.49 1.74 10.50
N ARG A 36 2.04 1.74 9.25
CA ARG A 36 1.68 0.51 8.50
C ARG A 36 2.86 -0.14 7.79
N ILE A 37 3.95 0.59 7.61
CA ILE A 37 5.18 0.09 7.00
C ILE A 37 6.17 -0.36 8.08
N ARG A 38 6.75 -1.55 7.88
CA ARG A 38 7.85 -2.08 8.68
C ARG A 38 8.96 -2.51 7.75
N TRP A 39 10.18 -2.06 8.02
CA TRP A 39 11.37 -2.49 7.30
C TRP A 39 12.37 -3.12 8.27
N ARG A 40 13.10 -4.12 7.79
CA ARG A 40 14.18 -4.75 8.53
C ARG A 40 15.33 -5.07 7.59
N LYS A 41 16.55 -4.74 8.01
CA LYS A 41 17.78 -5.23 7.36
C LYS A 41 18.06 -6.64 7.85
N ALA A 42 18.12 -7.61 6.94
CA ALA A 42 18.53 -8.99 7.18
C ALA A 42 19.81 -9.33 6.40
N ALA A 43 20.31 -10.55 6.57
CA ALA A 43 21.49 -11.04 5.88
C ALA A 43 21.31 -11.12 4.35
N GLU A 44 20.09 -11.39 3.88
CA GLU A 44 19.74 -11.49 2.46
C GLU A 44 19.37 -10.13 1.82
N GLY A 45 19.27 -9.06 2.62
CA GLY A 45 18.90 -7.74 2.15
C GLY A 45 17.89 -7.01 3.03
N TRP A 46 17.24 -6.01 2.45
CA TRP A 46 16.18 -5.22 3.06
C TRP A 46 14.82 -5.85 2.80
N LEU A 47 14.16 -6.29 3.88
CA LEU A 47 12.78 -6.74 3.83
C LEU A 47 11.85 -5.58 4.15
N VAL A 48 10.89 -5.35 3.27
CA VAL A 48 9.84 -4.34 3.43
C VAL A 48 8.50 -5.05 3.51
N SER A 49 7.80 -4.81 4.62
CA SER A 49 6.44 -5.30 4.87
C SER A 49 5.52 -4.11 5.07
N VAL A 50 4.36 -4.13 4.43
CA VAL A 50 3.31 -3.11 4.59
C VAL A 50 2.03 -3.82 4.95
N ASP A 51 1.33 -3.36 5.99
CA ASP A 51 0.02 -3.88 6.39
C ASP A 51 0.06 -5.41 6.66
N HIS A 52 1.08 -5.84 7.40
CA HIS A 52 1.40 -7.25 7.69
C HIS A 52 1.67 -8.14 6.48
N LYS A 53 1.72 -7.58 5.27
CA LYS A 53 2.07 -8.28 4.04
C LYS A 53 3.51 -8.01 3.69
N HIS A 54 4.27 -9.08 3.50
CA HIS A 54 5.60 -8.99 2.93
C HIS A 54 5.48 -8.53 1.48
N LEU A 55 6.05 -7.37 1.16
CA LEU A 55 5.98 -6.83 -0.20
C LEU A 55 7.25 -7.12 -0.98
N ALA A 56 8.43 -6.88 -0.42
CA ALA A 56 9.68 -7.05 -1.16
C ALA A 56 10.85 -7.42 -0.25
N THR A 57 11.80 -8.17 -0.81
CA THR A 57 13.13 -8.39 -0.28
C THR A 57 14.11 -8.04 -1.39
N GLU A 58 14.91 -7.00 -1.19
CA GLU A 58 15.93 -6.58 -2.16
C GLU A 58 17.25 -6.29 -1.45
N MET A 59 18.37 -6.34 -2.16
CA MET A 59 19.69 -6.07 -1.56
C MET A 59 19.83 -4.62 -1.08
N GLU A 60 19.15 -3.68 -1.74
CA GLU A 60 19.19 -2.25 -1.43
C GLU A 60 17.84 -1.75 -0.92
N PHE A 61 17.87 -0.80 0.01
CA PHE A 61 16.66 -0.22 0.59
C PHE A 61 15.80 0.48 -0.46
N ASP A 62 16.41 1.31 -1.32
CA ASP A 62 15.68 2.05 -2.36
C ASP A 62 14.98 1.09 -3.34
N ALA A 63 15.69 0.05 -3.78
CA ALA A 63 15.13 -1.01 -4.61
C ALA A 63 13.95 -1.71 -3.90
N ALA A 64 14.11 -2.06 -2.62
CA ALA A 64 13.04 -2.69 -1.84
C ALA A 64 11.78 -1.81 -1.75
N ILE A 65 11.94 -0.50 -1.54
CA ILE A 65 10.82 0.45 -1.45
C ILE A 65 10.15 0.66 -2.82
N ARG A 66 10.92 0.74 -3.91
CA ARG A 66 10.37 0.82 -5.29
C ARG A 66 9.56 -0.43 -5.63
N VAL A 67 10.11 -1.62 -5.38
CA VAL A 67 9.43 -2.90 -5.65
C VAL A 67 8.21 -3.05 -4.74
N ALA A 68 8.32 -2.66 -3.47
CA ALA A 68 7.19 -2.67 -2.54
C ALA A 68 6.05 -1.76 -3.03
N ARG A 69 6.37 -0.54 -3.49
CA ARG A 69 5.39 0.37 -4.09
C ARG A 69 4.69 -0.27 -5.29
N GLN A 70 5.48 -0.83 -6.22
CA GLN A 70 4.94 -1.46 -7.43
C GLN A 70 4.01 -2.64 -7.09
N ARG A 71 4.38 -3.47 -6.11
CA ARG A 71 3.56 -4.60 -5.64
C ARG A 71 2.35 -4.13 -4.85
N TYR A 72 2.43 -3.04 -4.09
CA TYR A 72 1.30 -2.45 -3.39
C TYR A 72 0.21 -1.97 -4.38
N PHE A 73 0.61 -1.23 -5.42
CA PHE A 73 -0.32 -0.78 -6.46
C PHE A 73 -0.82 -1.93 -7.36
N SER A 74 0.02 -2.93 -7.62
CA SER A 74 -0.39 -4.10 -8.42
C SER A 74 -1.31 -5.04 -7.64
N GLY A 75 -1.05 -5.22 -6.34
CA GLY A 75 -1.84 -6.03 -5.40
C GLY A 75 -3.19 -5.41 -5.04
N GLY A 76 -3.34 -4.08 -5.20
CA GLY A 76 -4.63 -3.39 -5.09
C GLY A 76 -5.70 -3.91 -6.07
N ARG A 77 -5.31 -4.57 -7.16
CA ARG A 77 -6.26 -5.24 -8.08
C ARG A 77 -6.78 -6.59 -7.59
N GLN A 78 -6.12 -7.24 -6.62
CA GLN A 78 -6.59 -8.54 -6.11
C GLN A 78 -7.64 -8.40 -5.00
N SER A 79 -7.66 -7.28 -4.26
CA SER A 79 -8.59 -7.06 -3.14
C SER A 79 -10.01 -6.63 -3.54
N LEU A 80 -10.33 -6.53 -4.82
CA LEU A 80 -11.73 -6.39 -5.29
C LEU A 80 -12.31 -7.70 -5.87
N SER A 81 -11.53 -8.78 -5.90
CA SER A 81 -12.01 -10.07 -6.43
C SER A 81 -12.53 -11.05 -5.37
N ASN A 82 -12.31 -10.78 -4.08
CA ASN A 82 -12.76 -11.67 -2.99
C ASN A 82 -13.99 -11.17 -2.20
N SER A 83 -14.62 -10.07 -2.60
CA SER A 83 -15.86 -9.58 -1.95
C SER A 83 -17.15 -9.88 -2.74
N SER A 84 -17.06 -10.54 -3.90
CA SER A 84 -18.23 -10.91 -4.70
C SER A 84 -18.57 -12.39 -4.53
N ARG A 85 -18.90 -12.83 -3.31
CA ARG A 85 -19.58 -14.12 -3.11
C ARG A 85 -20.47 -14.21 -1.88
N VAL A 86 -20.89 -13.08 -1.33
CA VAL A 86 -21.95 -13.05 -0.34
C VAL A 86 -22.96 -12.02 -0.82
N LEU A 87 -24.24 -12.37 -0.76
CA LEU A 87 -25.44 -11.63 -1.20
C LEU A 87 -25.98 -12.03 -2.58
N LYS A 88 -26.68 -13.17 -2.62
CA LYS A 88 -28.12 -13.21 -2.88
C LYS A 88 -28.68 -14.61 -2.61
N ASP A 89 -29.99 -14.65 -2.38
CA ASP A 89 -30.86 -15.72 -1.88
C ASP A 89 -30.95 -15.79 -0.34
N GLU A 90 -32.09 -15.60 0.34
CA GLU A 90 -33.52 -15.49 -0.01
C GLU A 90 -34.25 -14.75 1.13
N MET A 91 -35.41 -14.18 0.82
CA MET A 91 -36.25 -13.32 1.67
C MET A 91 -37.33 -14.16 2.39
N GLY A 92 -37.61 -13.89 3.68
CA GLY A 92 -38.91 -14.22 4.30
C GLY A 92 -38.91 -14.71 5.76
N PRO A 93 -40.06 -14.60 6.47
CA PRO A 93 -40.17 -13.84 7.71
C PRO A 93 -40.48 -14.70 8.96
N GLY A 94 -40.27 -14.15 10.17
CA GLY A 94 -40.71 -14.82 11.40
C GLY A 94 -40.46 -14.00 12.68
N LEU A 95 -41.55 -13.59 13.33
CA LEU A 95 -41.61 -12.89 14.60
C LEU A 95 -41.08 -13.73 15.78
N ALA A 96 -40.43 -13.06 16.75
CA ALA A 96 -40.56 -13.22 18.22
C ALA A 96 -39.44 -12.38 18.85
N ALA A 97 -39.72 -11.24 19.49
CA ALA A 97 -40.18 -11.11 20.88
C ALA A 97 -39.07 -11.31 21.94
N GLU A 98 -39.11 -10.40 22.91
CA GLU A 98 -38.33 -10.31 24.17
C GLU A 98 -36.94 -9.67 24.08
N SER A 99 -36.71 -8.47 24.62
CA SER A 99 -36.90 -7.93 25.99
C SER A 99 -35.60 -8.02 26.79
N ARG A 100 -35.28 -6.86 27.40
CA ARG A 100 -34.40 -6.67 28.56
C ARG A 100 -32.90 -6.88 28.31
N GLU A 101 -31.97 -6.20 28.97
CA GLU A 101 -32.00 -5.11 29.95
C GLU A 101 -30.52 -4.83 30.27
N ASN A 102 -30.20 -3.56 30.45
CA ASN A 102 -29.20 -3.04 31.39
C ASN A 102 -27.70 -3.09 31.12
N ARG A 103 -27.16 -1.90 31.41
CA ARG A 103 -25.97 -1.57 32.21
C ARG A 103 -24.66 -1.49 31.42
N ARG A 104 -24.20 -0.25 31.15
CA ARG A 104 -23.50 0.67 32.08
C ARG A 104 -22.03 0.24 32.18
N CYS A 105 -21.15 0.95 31.48
CA CYS A 105 -19.72 0.87 31.73
C CYS A 105 -19.42 1.50 33.10
N PRO A 106 -18.70 0.82 34.00
CA PRO A 106 -18.09 1.46 35.16
C PRO A 106 -16.78 2.16 34.77
N ASP A 107 -16.36 3.07 35.65
CA ASP A 107 -15.22 4.02 35.64
C ASP A 107 -14.02 3.72 34.73
#